data_AF-A0A0W8I7B3-F1
#
_entry.id   AF-A0A0W8I7B3-F1
#
_cell.length_a   1.000
_cell.length_b   1.000
_cell.length_c   1.000
_cell.angle_alpha   90.00
_cell.angle_beta   90.00
_cell.angle_gamma   90.00
#
_symmetry.space_group_name_H-M   'P 1'
#
loop_
_entity.id
_entity.type
_entity.pdbx_description
1 polymer ?
#
loop_
_entity_poly.entity_id
_entity_poly.type
_entity_poly.pdbx_seq_one_letter_code
_entity_poly.pdbx_strand_id
1 'polypeptide(L)'
;MRRQPTPGVRSGPHVLDVVGLGVRLGLAGVLGYAGWTKVVDLTGSVQNVLAYELFSYEVARAVGVLLPVLELALAALLLLGLLTRGAAAATAVLMTVFVVGIASAWARGLSIDCGCFGTGGRVAPEETRYLAEMLRDVGFVAMAAWLVVRPRTPFSLDHHLLGRT
;
A
#
# COMPACT_ATOMS: atom_id res chain seq x y z
N MET A 1 41.31 24.26 -35.24
CA MET A 1 40.54 24.47 -33.99
C MET A 1 39.35 23.52 -33.97
N ARG A 2 39.44 22.37 -33.27
CA ARG A 2 38.32 21.45 -33.06
C ARG A 2 37.58 21.91 -31.81
N ARG A 3 36.31 22.33 -31.95
CA ARG A 3 35.43 22.58 -30.80
C ARG A 3 35.17 21.24 -30.10
N GLN A 4 35.56 21.11 -28.84
CA GLN A 4 35.13 19.99 -28.01
C GLN A 4 33.65 20.18 -27.64
N PRO A 5 32.81 19.15 -27.69
CA PRO A 5 31.45 19.24 -27.17
C PRO A 5 31.50 19.27 -25.64
N THR A 6 30.85 20.27 -25.04
CA THR A 6 30.58 20.30 -23.60
C THR A 6 29.78 19.06 -23.19
N PRO A 7 30.15 18.33 -22.12
CA PRO A 7 29.30 17.27 -21.61
C PRO A 7 28.05 17.91 -21.02
N GLY A 8 26.93 17.80 -21.73
CA GLY A 8 25.63 18.13 -21.18
C GLY A 8 25.39 17.29 -19.93
N VAL A 9 25.16 17.96 -18.81
CA VAL A 9 24.75 17.34 -17.54
C VAL A 9 23.48 16.52 -17.81
N ARG A 10 23.62 15.21 -17.95
CA ARG A 10 22.47 14.30 -18.05
C ARG A 10 21.91 14.11 -16.65
N SER A 11 20.96 14.95 -16.25
CA SER A 11 20.20 14.83 -14.99
C SER A 11 19.21 13.65 -14.98
N GLY A 12 19.54 12.53 -15.64
CA GLY A 12 18.58 11.52 -16.13
C GLY A 12 18.40 10.21 -15.34
N PRO A 13 19.30 9.78 -14.44
CA PRO A 13 19.05 8.58 -13.60
C PRO A 13 18.71 8.91 -12.15
N HIS A 14 19.43 9.86 -11.54
CA HIS A 14 19.42 10.09 -10.10
C HIS A 14 18.09 10.62 -9.54
N VAL A 15 17.35 11.42 -10.32
CA VAL A 15 16.06 11.98 -9.88
C VAL A 15 15.00 10.89 -9.78
N LEU A 16 14.97 9.96 -10.75
CA LEU A 16 14.01 8.86 -10.76
C LEU A 16 14.28 7.87 -9.62
N ASP A 17 15.55 7.66 -9.28
CA ASP A 17 15.96 6.85 -8.13
C ASP A 17 15.52 7.49 -6.81
N VAL A 18 15.65 8.81 -6.66
CA VAL A 18 15.17 9.56 -5.47
C VAL A 18 13.64 9.51 -5.36
N VAL A 19 12.91 9.68 -6.47
CA VAL A 19 11.46 9.45 -6.51
C VAL A 19 11.14 8.01 -6.11
N GLY A 20 11.97 7.06 -6.54
CA GLY A 20 11.98 5.64 -6.16
C GLY A 20 11.90 5.43 -4.67
N LEU A 21 12.89 6.01 -3.99
CA LEU A 21 12.99 5.99 -2.54
C LEU A 21 11.79 6.66 -1.88
N GLY A 22 11.38 7.84 -2.36
CA GLY A 22 10.22 8.56 -1.81
C GLY A 22 8.94 7.74 -1.87
N VAL A 23 8.65 7.12 -3.01
CA VAL A 23 7.48 6.24 -3.19
C VAL A 23 7.56 5.03 -2.27
N ARG A 24 8.73 4.40 -2.17
CA ARG A 24 8.97 3.23 -1.31
C ARG A 24 8.74 3.56 0.17
N LEU A 25 9.33 4.65 0.65
CA LEU A 25 9.16 5.10 2.03
C LEU A 25 7.73 5.57 2.31
N GLY A 26 7.07 6.21 1.35
CA GLY A 26 5.67 6.60 1.46
C GLY A 26 4.74 5.40 1.63
N LEU A 27 4.87 4.38 0.77
CA LEU A 27 4.08 3.15 0.90
C LEU A 27 4.40 2.40 2.20
N ALA A 28 5.67 2.32 2.58
CA ALA A 28 6.08 1.70 3.85
C ALA A 28 5.47 2.42 5.06
N GLY A 29 5.51 3.76 5.07
CA GLY A 29 4.93 4.57 6.15
C GLY A 29 3.42 4.40 6.25
N VAL A 30 2.72 4.42 5.11
CA VAL A 30 1.26 4.23 5.08
C VAL A 30 0.85 2.84 5.54
N LEU A 31 1.45 1.78 4.98
CA LEU A 31 1.17 0.40 5.39
C LEU A 31 1.54 0.16 6.85
N GLY A 32 2.66 0.75 7.31
CA GLY A 32 3.11 0.65 8.68
C GLY A 32 2.11 1.29 9.65
N TYR A 33 1.64 2.49 9.34
CA TYR A 33 0.64 3.19 10.14
C TYR A 33 -0.73 2.48 10.10
N ALA A 34 -1.16 2.03 8.92
CA ALA A 34 -2.41 1.28 8.75
C ALA A 34 -2.39 -0.05 9.51
N GLY A 35 -1.29 -0.81 9.43
CA GLY A 35 -1.13 -2.06 10.17
C GLY A 35 -1.03 -1.82 11.67
N TRP A 36 -0.28 -0.81 12.10
CA TRP A 36 -0.12 -0.50 13.53
C TRP A 36 -1.45 -0.16 14.21
N THR A 37 -2.23 0.73 13.60
CA THR A 37 -3.55 1.12 14.12
C THR A 37 -4.50 -0.07 14.25
N LYS A 38 -4.48 -1.01 13.29
CA LYS A 38 -5.29 -2.24 13.37
C LYS A 38 -4.75 -3.30 14.33
N VAL A 39 -3.43 -3.36 14.55
CA VAL A 39 -2.83 -4.27 15.56
C VAL A 39 -3.14 -3.80 16.98
N VAL A 40 -3.23 -2.50 17.22
CA VAL A 40 -3.60 -1.96 18.54
C VAL A 40 -5.07 -2.21 18.85
N ASP A 41 -5.94 -2.23 17.83
CA ASP A 41 -7.35 -2.59 17.96
C ASP A 41 -7.76 -3.74 17.02
N LEU A 42 -7.38 -4.97 17.40
CA LEU A 42 -7.77 -6.18 16.66
C LEU A 42 -9.30 -6.35 16.60
N THR A 43 -10.02 -5.90 17.62
CA THR A 43 -11.48 -6.02 17.64
C THR A 43 -12.07 -5.14 16.56
N GLY A 44 -11.67 -3.87 16.51
CA GLY A 44 -12.05 -2.95 15.42
C GLY A 44 -11.67 -3.48 14.04
N SER A 45 -10.48 -4.06 13.90
CA SER A 45 -10.04 -4.69 12.64
C SER A 45 -10.94 -5.84 12.18
N VAL A 46 -11.35 -6.72 13.10
CA VAL A 46 -12.30 -7.80 12.78
C VAL A 46 -13.68 -7.25 12.47
N GLN A 47 -14.17 -6.26 13.23
CA GLN A 47 -15.46 -5.62 12.97
C GLN A 47 -15.49 -4.93 11.61
N ASN A 48 -14.39 -4.31 11.18
CA ASN A 48 -14.24 -3.74 9.85
C ASN A 48 -14.47 -4.79 8.76
N VAL A 49 -13.80 -5.93 8.85
CA VAL A 49 -13.95 -7.00 7.84
C VAL A 49 -15.37 -7.59 7.85
N LEU A 50 -15.96 -7.76 9.04
CA LEU A 50 -17.34 -8.24 9.17
C LEU A 50 -18.35 -7.27 8.54
N ALA A 51 -18.11 -5.96 8.63
CA ALA A 51 -19.01 -4.94 8.11
C ALA A 51 -19.15 -4.98 6.57
N TYR A 52 -18.18 -5.57 5.85
CA TYR A 52 -18.31 -5.82 4.41
C TYR A 52 -19.32 -6.91 4.06
N GLU A 53 -19.71 -7.76 5.03
CA GLU A 53 -20.67 -8.84 4.82
C GLU A 53 -20.33 -9.72 3.60
N LEU A 54 -19.03 -9.99 3.39
CA LEU A 54 -18.50 -10.78 2.26
C LEU A 54 -18.19 -12.23 2.64
N PHE A 55 -17.94 -12.51 3.92
CA PHE A 55 -17.43 -13.79 4.40
C PHE A 55 -18.23 -14.30 5.60
N SER A 56 -18.08 -15.59 5.92
CA SER A 56 -18.54 -16.12 7.20
C SER A 56 -17.73 -15.53 8.36
N TYR A 57 -18.29 -15.58 9.57
CA TYR A 57 -17.66 -15.01 10.76
C TYR A 57 -16.22 -15.49 10.97
N GLU A 58 -15.97 -16.80 10.85
CA GLU A 58 -14.62 -17.37 11.05
C GLU A 58 -13.60 -16.84 10.05
N VAL A 59 -13.99 -16.71 8.78
CA VAL A 59 -13.11 -16.20 7.72
C VAL A 59 -12.87 -14.71 7.90
N ALA A 60 -13.91 -13.93 8.20
CA ALA A 60 -13.79 -12.50 8.46
C ALA A 60 -12.89 -12.23 9.68
N ARG A 61 -13.02 -13.04 10.74
CA ARG A 61 -12.16 -12.98 11.92
C ARG A 61 -10.71 -13.30 11.58
N ALA A 62 -10.47 -14.37 10.81
CA ALA A 62 -9.11 -14.72 10.38
C ALA A 62 -8.48 -13.59 9.54
N VAL A 63 -9.22 -13.03 8.58
CA VAL A 63 -8.76 -11.91 7.76
C VAL A 63 -8.50 -10.68 8.61
N GLY A 64 -9.41 -10.29 9.51
CA GLY A 64 -9.25 -9.12 10.37
C GLY A 64 -8.05 -9.20 11.32
N VAL A 65 -7.63 -10.41 11.71
CA VAL A 65 -6.44 -10.64 12.56
C VAL A 65 -5.16 -10.73 11.73
N LEU A 66 -5.19 -11.35 10.56
CA LEU A 66 -3.98 -11.58 9.75
C LEU A 66 -3.62 -10.39 8.86
N LEU A 67 -4.61 -9.62 8.42
CA LEU A 67 -4.43 -8.45 7.56
C LEU A 67 -3.46 -7.41 8.13
N PRO A 68 -3.55 -7.01 9.42
CA PRO A 68 -2.61 -6.05 10.01
C PRO A 68 -1.17 -6.57 10.05
N VAL A 69 -0.99 -7.88 10.28
CA VAL A 69 0.32 -8.52 10.27
C VAL A 69 0.93 -8.48 8.87
N LEU A 70 0.11 -8.73 7.83
CA LEU A 70 0.53 -8.62 6.44
C LEU A 70 0.91 -7.18 6.08
N GLU A 71 0.11 -6.20 6.49
CA GLU A 71 0.41 -4.76 6.28
C GLU A 71 1.76 -4.37 6.88
N LEU A 72 2.02 -4.75 8.13
CA LEU A 72 3.30 -4.47 8.82
C LEU A 72 4.48 -5.20 8.18
N ALA A 73 4.30 -6.45 7.75
CA ALA A 73 5.34 -7.21 7.06
C ALA A 73 5.73 -6.56 5.73
N LEU A 74 4.75 -6.15 4.92
CA LEU A 74 4.99 -5.43 3.67
C LEU A 74 5.64 -4.06 3.91
N ALA A 75 5.20 -3.35 4.95
CA ALA A 75 5.82 -2.09 5.37
C ALA A 75 7.30 -2.27 5.70
N ALA A 76 7.64 -3.29 6.49
CA ALA A 76 9.03 -3.58 6.85
C ALA A 76 9.88 -3.95 5.64
N LEU A 77 9.37 -4.81 4.74
CA LEU A 77 10.06 -5.20 3.51
C LEU A 77 10.34 -3.98 2.61
N LEU A 78 9.35 -3.11 2.40
CA LEU A 78 9.51 -1.89 1.62
C LEU A 78 10.45 -0.90 2.31
N LEU A 79 10.35 -0.72 3.63
CA LEU A 79 11.21 0.18 4.40
C LEU A 79 12.69 -0.22 4.26
N LEU A 80 12.97 -1.50 4.49
CA LEU A 80 14.32 -2.09 4.38
C LEU A 80 14.79 -2.19 2.92
N GLY A 81 13.88 -2.05 1.95
CA GLY A 81 14.19 -2.27 0.55
C GLY A 81 14.63 -3.70 0.27
N LEU A 82 13.94 -4.66 0.89
CA LEU A 82 14.14 -6.10 0.71
C LEU A 82 12.96 -6.69 -0.07
N LEU A 83 13.25 -7.52 -1.08
CA LEU A 83 12.29 -8.06 -2.03
C LEU A 83 11.37 -6.96 -2.60
N THR A 84 11.94 -5.78 -2.92
CA THR A 84 11.19 -4.56 -3.25
C THR A 84 10.11 -4.79 -4.29
N ARG A 85 10.45 -5.49 -5.38
CA ARG A 85 9.52 -5.81 -6.46
C ARG A 85 8.39 -6.73 -6.01
N GLY A 86 8.70 -7.73 -5.16
CA GLY A 86 7.71 -8.66 -4.61
C GLY A 86 6.80 -7.99 -3.58
N ALA A 87 7.37 -7.21 -2.66
CA ALA A 87 6.63 -6.44 -1.68
C ALA A 87 5.73 -5.40 -2.36
N ALA A 88 6.23 -4.67 -3.36
CA ALA A 88 5.42 -3.73 -4.13
C ALA A 88 4.29 -4.42 -4.91
N ALA A 89 4.54 -5.58 -5.52
CA ALA A 89 3.48 -6.35 -6.19
C ALA A 89 2.40 -6.81 -5.20
N ALA A 90 2.80 -7.33 -4.03
CA ALA A 90 1.87 -7.72 -2.98
C ALA A 90 1.07 -6.53 -2.44
N THR A 91 1.71 -5.37 -2.24
CA THR A 91 1.02 -4.12 -1.89
C THR A 91 0.01 -3.70 -2.95
N ALA A 92 0.35 -3.76 -4.24
CA ALA A 92 -0.58 -3.41 -5.32
C ALA A 92 -1.81 -4.34 -5.32
N VAL A 93 -1.60 -5.65 -5.15
CA VAL A 93 -2.70 -6.62 -5.03
C VAL A 93 -3.56 -6.31 -3.80
N LEU A 94 -2.95 -6.08 -2.65
CA LEU A 94 -3.65 -5.77 -1.41
C LEU A 94 -4.52 -4.51 -1.54
N MET A 95 -3.96 -3.43 -2.08
CA MET A 95 -4.71 -2.18 -2.31
C MET A 95 -5.84 -2.36 -3.32
N THR A 96 -5.63 -3.18 -4.36
CA THR A 96 -6.69 -3.51 -5.33
C THR A 96 -7.84 -4.27 -4.66
N VAL A 97 -7.55 -5.20 -3.75
CA VAL A 97 -8.57 -5.92 -2.97
C VAL A 97 -9.38 -4.96 -2.11
N PHE A 98 -8.74 -3.98 -1.46
CA PHE A 98 -9.47 -2.94 -0.73
C PHE A 98 -10.39 -2.12 -1.64
N VAL A 99 -9.89 -1.62 -2.77
CA VAL A 99 -10.72 -0.86 -3.73
C VAL A 99 -11.95 -1.66 -4.17
N VAL A 100 -11.77 -2.94 -4.49
CA VAL A 100 -12.88 -3.84 -4.88
C VAL A 100 -13.86 -4.05 -3.72
N GLY A 101 -13.36 -4.25 -2.51
CA GLY A 101 -14.18 -4.36 -1.30
C GLY A 101 -15.05 -3.13 -1.08
N ILE A 102 -14.45 -1.93 -1.15
CA ILE A 102 -15.14 -0.65 -0.97
C ILE A 102 -16.19 -0.44 -2.05
N ALA A 103 -15.83 -0.68 -3.32
CA ALA A 103 -16.76 -0.59 -4.44
C ALA A 103 -17.96 -1.53 -4.28
N SER A 104 -17.72 -2.77 -3.81
CA SER A 104 -18.76 -3.74 -3.50
C SER A 104 -19.69 -3.26 -2.38
N ALA A 105 -19.13 -2.76 -1.27
CA ALA A 105 -19.92 -2.24 -0.15
C ALA A 105 -20.79 -1.05 -0.59
N TRP A 106 -20.22 -0.13 -1.38
CA TRP A 106 -20.93 1.02 -1.92
C TRP A 106 -22.06 0.61 -2.87
N ALA A 107 -21.82 -0.32 -3.79
CA ALA A 107 -22.83 -0.84 -4.71
C ALA A 107 -24.00 -1.55 -3.99
N ARG A 108 -23.73 -2.12 -2.81
CA ARG A 108 -24.74 -2.77 -1.95
C ARG A 108 -25.44 -1.81 -0.99
N GLY A 109 -25.06 -0.53 -0.98
CA GLY A 109 -25.65 0.47 -0.08
C GLY A 109 -25.31 0.26 1.40
N LEU A 110 -24.21 -0.43 1.71
CA LEU A 110 -23.72 -0.53 3.08
C LEU A 110 -23.23 0.86 3.54
N SER A 111 -23.35 1.17 4.83
CA SER A 111 -22.85 2.40 5.44
C SER A 111 -21.75 2.06 6.45
N ILE A 112 -20.50 2.00 5.98
CA ILE A 112 -19.37 1.47 6.74
C ILE A 112 -18.13 2.37 6.64
N ASP A 113 -17.33 2.41 7.71
CA ASP A 113 -16.02 3.05 7.70
C ASP A 113 -15.01 2.11 7.04
N CYS A 114 -14.76 2.37 5.75
CA CYS A 114 -13.97 1.49 4.89
C CYS A 114 -12.46 1.74 4.92
N GLY A 115 -12.02 2.85 5.51
CA GLY A 115 -10.68 3.35 5.21
C GLY A 115 -9.56 2.48 5.75
N CYS A 116 -8.37 2.55 5.14
CA CYS A 116 -7.15 1.92 5.68
C CYS A 116 -6.83 2.35 7.12
N PHE A 117 -7.42 3.47 7.58
CA PHE A 117 -7.24 4.07 8.91
C PHE A 117 -8.56 4.12 9.73
N GLY A 118 -9.63 3.48 9.23
CA GLY A 118 -10.93 3.51 9.88
C GLY A 118 -10.97 2.68 11.16
N THR A 119 -11.71 3.16 12.17
CA THR A 119 -11.71 2.54 13.52
C THR A 119 -12.57 1.29 13.64
N GLY A 120 -13.44 0.98 12.68
CA GLY A 120 -14.37 -0.13 12.86
C GLY A 120 -15.82 0.20 12.52
N GLY A 121 -16.38 -0.47 11.52
CA GLY A 121 -17.81 -0.82 11.53
C GLY A 121 -18.77 0.14 10.82
N ARG A 122 -20.05 0.09 11.22
CA ARG A 122 -21.12 0.85 10.57
C ARG A 122 -21.09 2.31 11.01
N VAL A 123 -21.25 3.21 10.05
CA VAL A 123 -21.32 4.67 10.27
C VAL A 123 -22.60 5.22 9.67
N ALA A 124 -22.90 6.48 10.00
CA ALA A 124 -24.00 7.18 9.37
C ALA A 124 -23.74 7.34 7.86
N PRO A 125 -24.76 7.29 6.98
CA PRO A 125 -24.56 7.38 5.53
C PRO A 125 -23.78 8.62 5.08
N GLU A 126 -23.96 9.73 5.80
CA GLU A 126 -23.33 11.03 5.52
C GLU A 126 -21.84 11.05 5.88
N GLU A 127 -21.40 10.10 6.71
CA GLU A 127 -20.01 9.97 7.15
C GLU A 127 -19.19 9.04 6.24
N THR A 128 -19.84 8.37 5.29
CA THR A 128 -19.17 7.47 4.33
C THR A 128 -18.24 8.25 3.40
N ARG A 129 -17.01 7.75 3.21
CA ARG A 129 -15.97 8.41 2.39
C ARG A 129 -15.49 7.56 1.21
N TYR A 130 -16.33 6.70 0.66
CA TYR A 130 -15.95 5.68 -0.33
C TYR A 130 -15.10 6.21 -1.48
N LEU A 131 -15.50 7.31 -2.12
CA LEU A 131 -14.76 7.87 -3.25
C LEU A 131 -13.34 8.31 -2.85
N ALA A 132 -13.19 8.98 -1.71
CA ALA A 132 -11.89 9.45 -1.23
C ALA A 132 -10.97 8.27 -0.87
N GLU A 133 -11.51 7.25 -0.21
CA GLU A 133 -10.79 6.04 0.15
C GLU A 133 -10.34 5.27 -1.10
N MET A 134 -11.23 5.08 -2.07
CA MET A 134 -10.90 4.43 -3.34
C MET A 134 -9.84 5.20 -4.14
N LEU A 135 -9.93 6.54 -4.22
CA LEU A 135 -8.94 7.37 -4.92
C LEU A 135 -7.56 7.28 -4.26
N ARG A 136 -7.51 7.28 -2.93
CA ARG A 136 -6.28 7.07 -2.17
C ARG A 136 -5.67 5.71 -2.52
N ASP A 137 -6.46 4.65 -2.44
CA ASP A 137 -5.97 3.29 -2.65
C ASP A 137 -5.54 3.06 -4.11
N VAL A 138 -6.24 3.65 -5.09
CA VAL A 138 -5.80 3.68 -6.49
C VAL A 138 -4.47 4.42 -6.64
N GLY A 139 -4.27 5.53 -5.91
CA GLY A 139 -2.98 6.21 -5.83
C GLY A 139 -1.87 5.29 -5.32
N PHE A 140 -2.13 4.51 -4.27
CA PHE A 140 -1.18 3.53 -3.76
C PHE A 140 -0.93 2.38 -4.72
N VAL A 141 -1.94 1.89 -5.45
CA VAL A 141 -1.76 0.91 -6.53
C VAL A 141 -0.83 1.47 -7.61
N ALA A 142 -1.02 2.72 -8.04
CA ALA A 142 -0.17 3.35 -9.05
C ALA A 142 1.30 3.48 -8.59
N MET A 143 1.50 3.91 -7.33
CA MET A 143 2.81 3.96 -6.68
C MET A 143 3.49 2.59 -6.62
N ALA A 144 2.74 1.57 -6.20
CA ALA A 144 3.24 0.20 -6.09
C ALA A 144 3.56 -0.40 -7.47
N ALA A 145 2.69 -0.22 -8.46
CA ALA A 145 2.92 -0.65 -9.84
C ALA A 145 4.16 0.01 -10.45
N TRP A 146 4.39 1.28 -10.15
CA TRP A 146 5.60 1.98 -10.59
C TRP A 146 6.88 1.38 -9.98
N LEU A 147 6.87 1.01 -8.69
CA LEU A 147 7.99 0.28 -8.06
C LEU A 147 8.17 -1.13 -8.62
N VAL A 148 7.10 -1.80 -9.08
CA VAL A 148 7.21 -3.10 -9.74
C VAL A 148 7.95 -3.00 -11.08
N VAL A 149 7.66 -1.95 -11.86
CA VAL A 149 8.30 -1.70 -13.16
C VAL A 149 9.72 -1.14 -12.99
N ARG A 150 9.95 -0.31 -11.96
CA ARG A 150 11.24 0.29 -11.64
C ARG A 150 11.63 0.03 -10.18
N PRO A 151 12.11 -1.19 -9.86
CA PRO A 151 12.46 -1.55 -8.48
C PRO A 151 13.77 -0.89 -8.00
N ARG A 152 14.52 -0.25 -8.90
CA ARG A 152 15.79 0.42 -8.55
C ARG A 152 15.50 1.62 -7.65
N THR A 153 15.79 1.44 -6.37
CA THR A 153 15.70 2.47 -5.36
C THR A 153 17.05 2.55 -4.62
N PRO A 154 17.56 3.76 -4.34
CA PRO A 154 18.78 3.91 -3.56
C PRO A 154 18.53 3.35 -2.14
N PHE A 155 19.58 2.83 -1.50
CA PHE A 155 19.51 2.19 -0.17
C PHE A 155 18.58 0.97 -0.09
N SER A 156 18.43 0.20 -1.18
CA SER A 156 17.78 -1.11 -1.16
C SER A 156 18.76 -2.20 -0.72
N LEU A 157 18.42 -2.98 0.31
CA LEU A 157 19.21 -4.15 0.71
C LEU A 157 19.22 -5.25 -0.36
N ASP A 158 18.26 -5.23 -1.30
CA ASP A 158 18.25 -6.09 -2.50
C ASP A 158 19.60 -6.07 -3.24
N HIS A 159 20.30 -4.93 -3.30
CA HIS A 159 21.58 -4.83 -4.00
C HIS A 159 22.71 -5.59 -3.28
N HIS A 160 22.66 -5.70 -1.94
CA HIS A 160 23.68 -6.37 -1.15
C HIS A 160 23.45 -7.87 -1.01
N LEU A 161 22.19 -8.33 -1.05
CA LEU A 161 21.84 -9.73 -0.77
C LEU A 161 21.49 -10.54 -2.03
N LEU A 162 20.94 -9.91 -3.09
CA LEU A 162 20.35 -10.63 -4.23
C LEU A 162 21.07 -10.43 -5.56
N GLY A 163 22.21 -9.73 -5.59
CA GLY A 163 23.10 -9.67 -6.75
C GLY A 163 22.43 -9.21 -8.06
N ARG A 164 22.26 -7.90 -8.21
CA ARG A 164 21.78 -7.18 -9.42
C ARG A 164 20.39 -7.60 -9.95
N THR A 165 19.40 -6.73 -9.69
CA THR A 165 18.18 -6.60 -10.51
C THR A 165 18.18 -5.25 -11.27
#